data_AF-A0A4R3K1G0-F1
#
_entry.id   AF-A0A4R3K1G0-F1
#
_cell.length_a   1.000
_cell.length_b   1.000
_cell.length_c   1.000
_cell.angle_alpha   90.00
_cell.angle_beta   90.00
_cell.angle_gamma   90.00
#
_symmetry.space_group_name_H-M   'P 1'
#
loop_
_entity.id
_entity.type
_entity.pdbx_description
1 polymer ?
#
loop_
_entity_poly.entity_id
_entity_poly.type
_entity_poly.pdbx_seq_one_letter_code
_entity_poly.pdbx_strand_id
1 'polypeptide(L)'
;MVNGKNAAALSKINSSAMKIIKKLLREVFHGEITLIVQNSCLIQVERNEKIRLADIAKYDQYAAKAALIDYAPVCRKIQQEFSDLEYGNIVVIIKSGRVVQVERTEKHRFQGFTGMDGEGI
;
A
#
# COMPACT_ATOMS: atom_id res chain seq x y z
N MET A 1 12.90 23.55 29.27
CA MET A 1 12.48 22.15 29.46
C MET A 1 11.86 21.68 28.16
N VAL A 2 12.44 20.64 27.57
CA VAL A 2 12.23 20.22 26.17
C VAL A 2 10.83 19.64 25.91
N ASN A 3 10.32 20.00 24.72
CA ASN A 3 9.09 19.55 24.09
C ASN A 3 8.92 18.02 24.08
N GLY A 4 7.80 17.54 24.62
CA GLY A 4 7.44 16.12 24.64
C GLY A 4 6.04 15.83 24.10
N LYS A 5 5.50 16.65 23.19
CA LYS A 5 4.17 16.46 22.60
C LYS A 5 4.13 16.75 21.09
N ASN A 6 4.89 16.00 20.27
CA ASN A 6 4.60 15.93 18.83
C ASN A 6 5.38 14.82 18.09
N ALA A 7 5.03 13.56 18.32
CA ALA A 7 5.54 12.45 17.49
C ALA A 7 4.47 11.44 17.05
N ALA A 8 3.30 11.38 17.70
CA ALA A 8 2.29 10.34 17.43
C ALA A 8 1.19 10.75 16.43
N ALA A 9 1.35 11.85 15.68
CA ALA A 9 0.25 12.42 14.88
C ALA A 9 0.45 12.36 13.34
N LEU A 10 1.61 11.94 12.83
CA LEU A 10 1.94 12.08 11.39
C LEU A 10 1.86 10.79 10.55
N SER A 11 1.75 9.60 11.14
CA SER A 11 1.48 8.37 10.36
C SER A 11 -0.03 8.15 10.22
N LYS A 12 -0.67 8.80 9.24
CA LYS A 12 -2.12 8.64 9.03
C LYS A 12 -2.47 8.36 7.57
N ILE A 13 -2.95 7.14 7.32
CA ILE A 13 -3.88 6.91 6.22
C ILE A 13 -5.22 7.53 6.64
N ASN A 14 -5.62 8.62 5.99
CA ASN A 14 -6.90 9.25 6.29
C ASN A 14 -8.09 8.36 5.88
N SER A 15 -9.27 8.64 6.43
CA SER A 15 -10.46 7.81 6.22
C SER A 15 -10.94 7.77 4.76
N SER A 16 -10.75 8.85 4.00
CA SER A 16 -11.08 8.91 2.57
C SER A 16 -10.15 8.04 1.74
N ALA A 17 -8.85 8.07 2.01
CA ALA A 17 -7.87 7.20 1.38
C ALA A 17 -8.14 5.73 1.70
N MET A 18 -8.49 5.41 2.96
CA MET A 18 -8.86 4.04 3.33
C MET A 18 -10.13 3.55 2.60
N LYS A 19 -11.11 4.43 2.35
CA LYS A 19 -12.27 4.09 1.52
C LYS A 19 -11.87 3.76 0.08
N ILE A 20 -10.95 4.53 -0.50
CA ILE A 20 -10.41 4.28 -1.85
C ILE A 20 -9.68 2.94 -1.88
N ILE A 21 -8.79 2.67 -0.93
CA ILE A 21 -8.08 1.38 -0.81
C ILE A 21 -9.08 0.22 -0.73
N LYS A 22 -10.09 0.33 0.13
CA LYS A 22 -11.13 -0.71 0.27
C LYS A 22 -11.93 -0.92 -1.03
N LYS A 23 -12.21 0.16 -1.78
CA LYS A 23 -12.85 0.07 -3.10
C LYS A 23 -11.96 -0.70 -4.08
N LEU A 24 -10.67 -0.36 -4.16
CA LEU A 24 -9.72 -1.05 -5.05
C LEU A 24 -9.55 -2.52 -4.70
N LEU A 25 -9.48 -2.87 -3.41
CA LEU A 25 -9.41 -4.27 -2.96
C LEU A 25 -10.60 -5.11 -3.44
N ARG A 26 -11.77 -4.49 -3.62
CA ARG A 26 -12.98 -5.15 -4.14
C ARG A 26 -12.96 -5.29 -5.66
N GLU A 27 -12.43 -4.30 -6.37
CA GLU A 27 -12.49 -4.24 -7.83
C GLU A 27 -11.39 -5.03 -8.52
N VAL A 28 -10.19 -5.07 -7.94
CA VAL A 28 -9.04 -5.75 -8.56
C VAL A 28 -9.23 -7.26 -8.46
N PHE A 29 -9.29 -7.94 -9.60
CA PHE A 29 -9.40 -9.39 -9.63
C PHE A 29 -8.04 -10.09 -9.73
N HIS A 30 -7.10 -9.54 -10.49
CA HIS A 30 -5.76 -10.11 -10.59
C HIS A 30 -4.74 -9.01 -10.85
N GLY A 31 -3.80 -8.79 -9.94
CA GLY A 31 -2.88 -7.67 -10.03
C GLY A 31 -2.34 -7.26 -8.67
N GLU A 32 -2.04 -5.98 -8.53
CA GLU A 32 -1.49 -5.40 -7.32
C GLU A 32 -1.99 -3.96 -7.10
N ILE A 33 -2.04 -3.57 -5.83
CA ILE A 33 -2.30 -2.20 -5.39
C ILE A 33 -1.07 -1.72 -4.63
N THR A 34 -0.43 -0.66 -5.10
CA THR A 34 0.79 -0.11 -4.49
C THR A 34 0.46 1.20 -3.78
N LEU A 35 0.71 1.25 -2.47
CA LEU A 35 0.52 2.42 -1.63
C LEU A 35 1.89 3.09 -1.44
N ILE A 36 2.05 4.33 -1.87
CA ILE A 36 3.32 5.04 -1.81
C ILE A 36 3.31 6.03 -0.66
N VAL A 37 4.33 5.90 0.20
CA VAL A 37 4.43 6.64 1.45
C VAL A 37 5.65 7.55 1.41
N GLN A 38 5.46 8.80 1.81
CA GLN A 38 6.51 9.80 1.97
C GLN A 38 6.26 10.66 3.21
N ASN A 39 7.30 10.92 3.99
CA ASN A 39 7.22 11.66 5.25
C ASN A 39 6.12 11.11 6.18
N SER A 40 5.99 9.77 6.26
CA SER A 40 4.92 9.06 7.00
C SER A 40 3.49 9.30 6.50
N CYS A 41 3.32 9.91 5.34
CA CYS A 41 2.02 10.19 4.72
C CYS A 41 1.81 9.32 3.48
N LEU A 42 0.60 8.76 3.35
CA LEU A 42 0.19 8.14 2.09
C LEU A 42 -0.05 9.24 1.05
N ILE A 43 0.81 9.31 0.04
CA ILE A 43 0.73 10.36 -0.99
C ILE A 43 0.10 9.88 -2.29
N GLN A 44 0.16 8.57 -2.57
CA GLN A 44 -0.27 8.01 -3.85
C GLN A 44 -0.71 6.56 -3.69
N VAL A 45 -1.67 6.16 -4.53
CA VAL A 45 -2.14 4.78 -4.67
C VAL A 45 -2.11 4.43 -6.15
N GLU A 46 -1.40 3.38 -6.50
CA GLU A 46 -1.33 2.83 -7.85
C GLU A 46 -2.13 1.53 -7.92
N ARG A 47 -2.83 1.33 -9.04
CA ARG A 47 -3.52 0.08 -9.39
C ARG A 47 -2.86 -0.49 -10.63
N ASN A 48 -2.35 -1.70 -10.54
CA ASN A 48 -1.83 -2.45 -11.68
C ASN A 48 -2.61 -3.75 -11.81
N GLU A 49 -3.31 -3.93 -12.92
CA GLU A 49 -4.23 -5.05 -13.12
C GLU A 49 -3.90 -5.84 -14.37
N LYS A 50 -4.00 -7.16 -14.27
CA LYS A 50 -3.76 -8.12 -15.34
C LYS A 50 -5.07 -8.82 -15.67
N ILE A 51 -5.63 -8.49 -16.84
CA ILE A 51 -6.81 -9.18 -17.35
C ILE A 51 -6.38 -10.49 -18.00
N ARG A 52 -6.71 -11.60 -17.36
CA ARG A 52 -6.44 -12.95 -17.88
C ARG A 52 -7.70 -13.47 -18.56
N LEU A 53 -7.66 -13.59 -19.90
CA LEU A 53 -8.79 -14.11 -20.66
C LEU A 53 -9.19 -15.54 -20.25
N ALA A 54 -8.21 -16.35 -19.81
CA ALA A 54 -8.46 -17.69 -19.28
C ALA A 54 -9.30 -17.72 -17.99
N ASP A 55 -9.38 -16.60 -17.26
CA ASP A 55 -10.11 -16.50 -16.00
C ASP A 55 -11.39 -15.64 -16.10
N ILE A 56 -11.82 -15.27 -17.32
CA ILE A 56 -12.94 -14.34 -17.52
C ILE A 56 -14.25 -14.83 -16.88
N ALA A 57 -14.56 -16.12 -17.01
CA ALA A 57 -15.74 -16.71 -16.38
C ALA A 57 -15.67 -16.70 -14.84
N LYS A 58 -14.47 -16.70 -14.26
CA LYS A 58 -14.26 -16.61 -12.81
C LYS A 58 -14.41 -15.16 -12.32
N TYR A 59 -14.09 -14.18 -13.16
CA TYR A 59 -14.28 -12.77 -12.86
C TYR A 59 -15.74 -12.44 -12.60
N ASP A 60 -16.66 -12.87 -13.47
CA ASP A 60 -18.10 -12.60 -13.31
C ASP A 60 -18.66 -13.20 -12.01
N GLN A 61 -18.24 -14.42 -11.71
CA GLN A 61 -18.61 -15.09 -10.45
C GLN A 61 -18.04 -14.38 -9.22
N TYR A 62 -16.84 -13.82 -9.34
CA TYR A 62 -16.22 -13.02 -8.29
C TYR A 62 -16.93 -11.69 -8.11
N ALA A 63 -17.22 -10.96 -9.18
CA ALA A 63 -17.86 -9.64 -9.14
C ALA A 63 -19.21 -9.71 -8.40
N ALA A 64 -19.99 -10.78 -8.61
CA ALA A 64 -21.23 -11.02 -7.89
C ALA A 64 -21.05 -11.25 -6.37
N LYS A 65 -19.89 -11.77 -5.94
CA LYS A 65 -19.58 -12.10 -4.54
C LYS A 65 -18.70 -11.07 -3.84
N ALA A 66 -18.02 -10.20 -4.58
CA ALA A 66 -17.04 -9.25 -4.05
C ALA A 66 -17.62 -8.29 -3.00
N ALA A 67 -18.91 -7.98 -3.09
CA ALA A 67 -19.62 -7.15 -2.11
C ALA A 67 -19.70 -7.80 -0.71
N LEU A 68 -19.69 -9.14 -0.63
CA LEU A 68 -19.81 -9.92 0.62
C LEU A 68 -18.46 -10.18 1.29
N ILE A 69 -17.35 -9.96 0.58
CA ILE A 69 -16.01 -10.19 1.12
C ILE A 69 -15.68 -9.10 2.14
N ASP A 70 -15.34 -9.52 3.36
CA ASP A 70 -14.85 -8.61 4.38
C ASP A 70 -13.34 -8.33 4.20
N TYR A 71 -13.04 -7.10 3.83
CA TYR A 71 -11.67 -6.60 3.70
C TYR A 71 -11.14 -5.91 4.97
N ALA A 72 -11.92 -5.85 6.06
CA ALA A 72 -11.47 -5.25 7.32
C ALA A 72 -10.14 -5.85 7.84
N PRO A 73 -9.89 -7.18 7.77
CA PRO A 73 -8.59 -7.74 8.16
C PRO A 73 -7.43 -7.22 7.32
N VAL A 74 -7.63 -7.10 6.00
CA VAL A 74 -6.61 -6.58 5.07
C VAL A 74 -6.35 -5.10 5.35
N CYS A 75 -7.39 -4.30 5.55
CA CYS A 75 -7.25 -2.89 5.91
C CYS A 75 -6.47 -2.72 7.23
N ARG A 76 -6.72 -3.59 8.23
CA ARG A 76 -5.95 -3.58 9.49
C ARG A 76 -4.49 -3.95 9.24
N LYS A 77 -4.22 -4.95 8.41
CA LYS A 77 -2.84 -5.33 8.05
C LYS A 77 -2.10 -4.19 7.34
N ILE A 78 -2.75 -3.51 6.39
CA ILE A 78 -2.20 -2.32 5.73
C ILE A 78 -1.87 -1.23 6.75
N GLN A 79 -2.75 -0.98 7.73
CA GLN A 79 -2.47 0.00 8.78
C GLN A 79 -1.27 -0.40 9.65
N GLN A 80 -1.10 -1.69 9.94
CA GLN A 80 0.06 -2.21 10.67
C GLN A 80 1.35 -2.02 9.87
N GLU A 81 1.35 -2.39 8.58
CA GLU A 81 2.52 -2.22 7.70
C GLU A 81 2.86 -0.75 7.46
N PHE A 82 1.87 0.14 7.54
CA PHE A 82 2.06 1.59 7.45
C PHE A 82 2.66 2.19 8.72
N SER A 83 2.54 1.52 9.87
CA SER A 83 3.10 2.01 11.13
C SER A 83 4.60 2.21 10.98
N ASP A 84 5.07 3.40 11.34
CA ASP A 84 6.50 3.75 11.35
C ASP A 84 7.17 3.71 9.96
N LEU A 85 6.39 3.66 8.87
CA LEU A 85 6.91 3.74 7.50
C LEU A 85 7.10 5.20 7.09
N GLU A 86 8.32 5.72 7.18
CA GLU A 86 8.61 7.12 6.83
C GLU A 86 8.62 7.34 5.31
N TYR A 87 9.28 6.45 4.57
CA TYR A 87 9.33 6.48 3.11
C TYR A 87 9.35 5.05 2.57
N GLY A 88 8.63 4.82 1.48
CA GLY A 88 8.60 3.52 0.84
C GLY A 88 7.27 3.22 0.20
N ASN A 89 6.94 1.93 0.13
CA ASN A 89 5.67 1.48 -0.41
C ASN A 89 5.16 0.20 0.27
N ILE A 90 3.83 0.05 0.25
CA ILE A 90 3.15 -1.18 0.65
C ILE A 90 2.47 -1.73 -0.61
N VAL A 91 2.77 -2.97 -0.98
CA VAL A 91 2.21 -3.63 -2.17
C VAL A 91 1.24 -4.71 -1.72
N VAL A 92 0.00 -4.63 -2.17
CA VAL A 92 -1.02 -5.65 -1.93
C VAL A 92 -1.18 -6.48 -3.20
N ILE A 93 -0.81 -7.75 -3.14
CA ILE A 93 -0.87 -8.66 -4.28
C ILE A 93 -2.21 -9.40 -4.26
N ILE A 94 -2.92 -9.36 -5.38
CA ILE A 94 -4.25 -9.96 -5.55
C ILE A 94 -4.21 -10.98 -6.68
N LYS A 95 -4.67 -12.21 -6.40
CA LYS A 95 -4.79 -13.28 -7.39
C LYS A 95 -6.21 -13.86 -7.32
N SER A 96 -6.91 -13.80 -8.46
CA SER A 96 -8.26 -14.36 -8.62
C SER A 96 -9.24 -13.87 -7.54
N GLY A 97 -9.24 -12.56 -7.27
CA GLY A 97 -10.11 -11.87 -6.33
C GLY A 97 -9.70 -12.00 -4.87
N ARG A 98 -8.57 -12.64 -4.57
CA ARG A 98 -8.08 -12.85 -3.21
C ARG A 98 -6.77 -12.12 -2.99
N VAL A 99 -6.67 -11.40 -1.89
CA VAL A 99 -5.40 -10.86 -1.41
C VAL A 99 -4.54 -12.04 -0.98
N VAL A 100 -3.42 -12.24 -1.66
CA VAL A 100 -2.48 -13.34 -1.37
C VAL A 100 -1.30 -12.85 -0.53
N GLN A 101 -0.96 -11.57 -0.61
CA GLN A 101 0.19 -11.01 0.09
C GLN A 101 0.05 -9.51 0.31
N VAL A 102 0.68 -9.03 1.38
CA VAL A 102 0.92 -7.61 1.64
C VAL A 102 2.41 -7.49 1.93
N GLU A 103 3.14 -6.77 1.09
CA GLU A 103 4.58 -6.55 1.18
C GLU A 103 4.86 -5.10 1.58
N ARG A 104 5.84 -4.88 2.46
CA ARG A 104 6.34 -3.56 2.84
C ARG A 104 7.76 -3.42 2.34
N THR A 105 8.05 -2.30 1.70
CA THR A 105 9.39 -1.92 1.27
C THR A 105 9.71 -0.54 1.81
N GLU A 106 10.78 -0.44 2.58
CA GLU A 106 11.27 0.82 3.13
C GLU A 106 12.35 1.42 2.23
N LYS A 107 12.35 2.75 2.09
CA LYS A 107 13.40 3.48 1.38
C LYS A 107 14.04 4.47 2.32
N HIS A 108 15.33 4.32 2.60
CA HIS A 108 16.05 5.33 3.37
C HIS A 108 16.55 6.45 2.45
N ARG A 109 16.28 7.71 2.81
CA ARG A 109 16.97 8.85 2.21
C ARG A 109 18.35 8.92 2.83
N PHE A 110 19.39 8.72 2.03
CA PHE A 110 20.76 9.02 2.44
C PHE A 110 20.93 10.55 2.52
N GLN A 111 20.61 11.17 3.66
CA GLN A 111 21.19 12.48 3.99
C GLN A 111 22.58 12.24 4.56
N GLY A 112 23.62 12.29 3.70
CA GLY A 112 25.00 12.12 4.17
C GLY A 112 26.05 11.73 3.13
N PHE A 113 25.70 11.35 1.90
CA PHE A 113 26.70 11.17 0.84
C PHE A 113 27.01 12.49 0.12
N THR A 114 27.30 13.54 0.89
CA THR A 114 28.17 14.62 0.39
C THR A 114 29.57 14.04 0.31
N GLY A 115 30.07 13.89 -0.91
CA GLY A 115 31.33 13.22 -1.28
C GLY A 115 32.42 13.25 -0.23
N MET A 116 32.65 12.11 0.41
CA MET A 116 33.90 11.88 1.15
C MET A 116 35.00 11.27 0.29
N ASP A 117 34.71 10.71 -0.88
CA ASP A 117 35.74 10.34 -1.85
C ASP A 117 35.53 11.12 -3.14
N GLY A 118 36.23 12.24 -3.21
CA GLY A 118 36.51 12.93 -4.47
C GLY A 118 37.48 12.13 -5.34
N GLU A 119 37.15 10.88 -5.65
CA GLU A 119 37.76 10.15 -6.75
C GLU A 119 36.68 9.85 -7.78
N GLY A 120 36.58 10.78 -8.74
CA GLY A 120 35.96 10.48 -10.01
C GLY A 120 36.70 9.34 -10.71
N ILE A 121 35.98 8.62 -11.57
CA ILE A 121 36.57 7.89 -12.68
C ILE A 121 35.98 8.48 -13.95
#